data_AF-A0A9D2F2J4-F1
#
_entry.id   AF-A0A9D2F2J4-F1
#
_cell.length_a   1.000
_cell.length_b   1.000
_cell.length_c   1.000
_cell.angle_alpha   90.00
_cell.angle_beta   90.00
_cell.angle_gamma   90.00
#
_symmetry.space_group_name_H-M   'P 1'
#
loop_
_entity.id
_entity.type
_entity.pdbx_description
1 polymer ?
#
loop_
_entity_poly.entity_id
_entity_poly.type
_entity_poly.pdbx_seq_one_letter_code
_entity_poly.pdbx_strand_id
1 'polypeptide(L)'
;MTTHSATIRLPRLACLLGFLLALLLWAAPRAGAEEYDDTLDRLGRLQDLAVEYAADNDGDPIQLTLAYTRTGDYNTKMWQLTAGARDIEFESYVAEKDPDLAALQGMNTVTLPNGQGIDFGHLLASMNLVYNGIPITGSWGGDCMQLAQAYYGQADDAAGYAELMRQTFNIDDDGSTSKFGDQDLRADLDSVVVGSQLSRDAGIADMLRTYYENLTDYDRAYRFISLSFGTVDTADAGFADTVYNAVVQDAGMQLLFYMNSMWTTDGWTLEESYAPAVRGATDLLAEYLSGAVNGEKVKSETNDRLVAMGGQALADALTALGDSDAASAALAAAEEGVTGAASSTSAVLSDATHTLQNHFNVKIFLLFLLIVAALAVFFLIMSCALFVSHRRKK
;
A
#
# COMPACT_ATOMS: atom_id res chain seq x y z
N MET A 1 -67.44 31.39 -25.22
CA MET A 1 -66.43 31.36 -24.14
C MET A 1 -65.92 29.95 -24.03
N THR A 2 -64.61 29.84 -23.99
CA THR A 2 -63.78 28.66 -24.20
C THR A 2 -63.87 27.59 -23.11
N THR A 3 -63.59 26.37 -23.57
CA THR A 3 -63.38 25.06 -22.95
C THR A 3 -62.51 25.02 -21.70
N HIS A 4 -62.68 24.00 -20.86
CA HIS A 4 -61.62 23.00 -20.59
C HIS A 4 -62.21 21.70 -20.01
N SER A 5 -62.01 20.59 -20.73
CA SER A 5 -62.29 19.23 -20.29
C SER A 5 -60.97 18.56 -19.93
N ALA A 6 -60.86 18.07 -18.69
CA ALA A 6 -59.73 17.30 -18.22
C ALA A 6 -59.95 15.81 -18.54
N THR A 7 -59.15 15.27 -19.46
CA THR A 7 -58.95 13.82 -19.60
C THR A 7 -57.46 13.58 -19.77
N ILE A 8 -56.80 13.28 -18.65
CA ILE A 8 -55.38 12.95 -18.58
C ILE A 8 -55.18 11.54 -19.14
N ARG A 9 -54.30 11.43 -20.15
CA ARG A 9 -53.86 10.20 -20.79
C ARG A 9 -52.94 9.40 -19.85
N LEU A 10 -53.51 8.71 -18.86
CA LEU A 10 -52.78 7.82 -17.95
C LEU A 10 -52.09 6.58 -18.59
N PRO A 11 -52.55 5.96 -19.70
CA PRO A 11 -52.00 4.67 -20.11
C PRO A 11 -50.62 4.78 -20.80
N ARG A 12 -50.31 5.93 -21.40
CA ARG A 12 -49.01 6.11 -22.10
C ARG A 12 -47.87 6.42 -21.14
N LEU A 13 -48.14 7.12 -20.04
CA LEU A 13 -47.13 7.43 -19.03
C LEU A 13 -46.76 6.18 -18.22
N ALA A 14 -47.74 5.33 -17.89
CA ALA A 14 -47.50 4.07 -17.20
C ALA A 14 -46.72 3.05 -18.06
N CYS A 15 -47.00 2.96 -19.37
CA CYS A 15 -46.22 2.11 -20.28
C CYS A 15 -44.79 2.62 -20.49
N LEU A 16 -44.57 3.95 -20.57
CA LEU A 16 -43.22 4.53 -20.65
C LEU A 16 -42.43 4.33 -19.36
N LEU A 17 -43.07 4.45 -18.18
CA LEU A 17 -42.43 4.18 -16.89
C LEU A 17 -42.09 2.69 -16.74
N GLY A 18 -42.96 1.79 -17.21
CA GLY A 18 -42.70 0.34 -17.21
C GLY A 18 -41.57 -0.08 -18.15
N PHE A 19 -41.45 0.56 -19.32
CA PHE A 19 -40.34 0.32 -20.24
C PHE A 19 -39.01 0.90 -19.72
N LEU A 20 -39.03 2.06 -19.06
CA LEU A 20 -37.86 2.62 -18.38
C LEU A 20 -37.43 1.77 -17.16
N LEU A 21 -38.36 1.23 -16.39
CA LEU A 21 -38.04 0.31 -15.30
C LEU A 21 -37.46 -1.02 -15.82
N ALA A 22 -37.96 -1.54 -16.95
CA ALA A 22 -37.44 -2.76 -17.56
C ALA A 22 -36.07 -2.56 -18.23
N LEU A 23 -35.74 -1.35 -18.68
CA LEU A 23 -34.40 -0.97 -19.13
C LEU A 23 -33.43 -0.71 -17.97
N LEU A 24 -33.94 -0.29 -16.80
CA LEU A 24 -33.16 -0.15 -15.55
C LEU A 24 -33.02 -1.48 -14.78
N LEU A 25 -33.85 -2.48 -15.10
CA LEU A 25 -33.80 -3.85 -14.57
C LEU A 25 -33.32 -4.86 -15.61
N TRP A 26 -32.81 -4.40 -16.76
CA TRP A 26 -31.88 -5.21 -17.53
C TRP A 26 -30.71 -5.40 -16.58
N ALA A 27 -30.65 -6.58 -15.96
CA ALA A 27 -29.43 -7.05 -15.34
C ALA A 27 -28.40 -6.96 -16.45
N ALA A 28 -27.60 -5.88 -16.43
CA ALA A 28 -26.26 -5.95 -16.98
C ALA A 28 -25.75 -7.32 -16.50
N PRO A 29 -25.16 -8.15 -17.37
CA PRO A 29 -24.42 -9.28 -16.85
C PRO A 29 -23.62 -8.70 -15.69
N ARG A 30 -23.83 -9.19 -14.46
CA ARG A 30 -22.81 -8.99 -13.45
C ARG A 30 -21.57 -9.46 -14.18
N ALA A 31 -20.66 -8.55 -14.52
CA ALA A 31 -19.34 -8.98 -14.90
C ALA A 31 -18.96 -9.96 -13.80
N GLY A 32 -18.79 -11.23 -14.16
CA GLY A 32 -18.39 -12.23 -13.18
C GLY A 32 -17.15 -11.67 -12.48
N ALA A 33 -16.97 -11.96 -11.20
CA ALA A 33 -15.66 -11.78 -10.59
C ALA A 33 -14.63 -12.33 -11.58
N GLU A 34 -13.61 -11.55 -11.94
CA GLU A 34 -12.55 -12.10 -12.80
C GLU A 34 -12.04 -13.34 -12.08
N GLU A 35 -12.05 -14.49 -12.78
CA GLU A 35 -11.60 -15.72 -12.16
C GLU A 35 -10.12 -15.53 -11.81
N TYR A 36 -9.72 -16.01 -10.64
CA TYR A 36 -8.37 -15.85 -10.12
C TYR A 36 -7.30 -16.22 -11.15
N ASP A 37 -7.53 -17.29 -11.91
CA ASP A 37 -6.63 -17.72 -12.98
C ASP A 37 -6.58 -16.74 -14.17
N ASP A 38 -7.72 -16.15 -14.57
CA ASP A 38 -7.74 -15.11 -15.62
C ASP A 38 -6.96 -13.87 -15.19
N THR A 39 -7.09 -13.47 -13.92
CA THR A 39 -6.34 -12.35 -13.33
C THR A 39 -4.84 -12.64 -13.37
N LEU A 40 -4.43 -13.84 -12.98
CA LEU A 40 -3.02 -14.23 -13.00
C LEU A 40 -2.48 -14.45 -14.42
N ASP A 41 -3.31 -14.87 -15.36
CA ASP A 41 -2.93 -14.94 -16.78
C ASP A 41 -2.68 -13.55 -17.36
N ARG A 42 -3.51 -12.55 -17.01
CA ARG A 42 -3.24 -11.14 -17.36
C ARG A 42 -1.94 -10.67 -16.72
N LEU A 43 -1.72 -10.96 -15.43
CA LEU A 43 -0.50 -10.56 -14.72
C LEU A 43 0.76 -11.18 -15.35
N GLY A 44 0.69 -12.44 -15.77
CA GLY A 44 1.77 -13.11 -16.50
C GLY A 44 2.07 -12.44 -17.85
N ARG A 45 1.05 -12.13 -18.65
CA ARG A 45 1.24 -11.40 -19.92
C ARG A 45 1.81 -10.00 -19.72
N LEU A 46 1.37 -9.28 -18.68
CA LEU A 46 1.95 -7.98 -18.33
C LEU A 46 3.44 -8.12 -18.00
N GLN A 47 3.81 -9.15 -17.24
CA GLN A 47 5.19 -9.41 -16.89
C GLN A 47 6.04 -9.80 -18.12
N ASP A 48 5.50 -10.57 -19.06
CA ASP A 48 6.17 -10.87 -20.33
C ASP A 48 6.48 -9.59 -21.13
N LEU A 49 5.53 -8.66 -21.21
CA LEU A 49 5.75 -7.35 -21.84
C LEU A 49 6.78 -6.51 -21.07
N ALA A 50 6.78 -6.57 -19.73
CA ALA A 50 7.78 -5.90 -18.91
C ALA A 50 9.19 -6.43 -19.15
N VAL A 51 9.33 -7.75 -19.33
CA VAL A 51 10.61 -8.39 -19.68
C VAL A 51 11.07 -7.97 -21.08
N GLU A 52 10.18 -7.97 -22.08
CA GLU A 52 10.50 -7.51 -23.45
C GLU A 52 10.96 -6.04 -23.43
N TYR A 53 10.21 -5.17 -22.76
CA TYR A 53 10.54 -3.75 -22.65
C TYR A 53 11.84 -3.50 -21.89
N ALA A 54 12.05 -4.20 -20.77
CA ALA A 54 13.26 -4.08 -19.97
C ALA A 54 14.53 -4.48 -20.71
N ALA A 55 14.46 -5.46 -21.63
CA ALA A 55 15.60 -5.92 -22.40
C ALA A 55 16.20 -4.80 -23.29
N ASP A 56 15.35 -3.90 -23.79
CA ASP A 56 15.74 -2.78 -24.66
C ASP A 56 16.00 -1.47 -23.88
N ASN A 57 15.52 -1.37 -22.63
CA ASN A 57 15.53 -0.12 -21.85
C ASN A 57 16.26 -0.23 -20.49
N ASP A 58 16.94 -1.35 -20.22
CA ASP A 58 17.66 -1.63 -18.95
C ASP A 58 16.79 -1.48 -17.67
N GLY A 59 15.50 -1.82 -17.80
CA GLY A 59 14.52 -1.75 -16.72
C GLY A 59 14.47 -2.99 -15.82
N ASP A 60 13.84 -2.88 -14.66
CA ASP A 60 13.50 -4.03 -13.80
C ASP A 60 12.08 -4.51 -14.14
N PRO A 61 11.91 -5.74 -14.68
CA PRO A 61 10.59 -6.26 -15.05
C PRO A 61 9.61 -6.34 -13.88
N ILE A 62 10.08 -6.65 -12.67
CA ILE A 62 9.22 -6.74 -11.48
C ILE A 62 8.68 -5.35 -11.13
N GLN A 63 9.56 -4.34 -11.13
CA GLN A 63 9.16 -2.95 -10.85
C GLN A 63 8.18 -2.43 -11.90
N LEU A 64 8.46 -2.67 -13.18
CA LEU A 64 7.58 -2.25 -14.27
C LEU A 64 6.19 -2.91 -14.13
N THR A 65 6.14 -4.20 -13.84
CA THR A 65 4.90 -4.95 -13.67
C THR A 65 4.08 -4.44 -12.49
N LEU A 66 4.68 -4.33 -11.30
CA LEU A 66 3.98 -3.94 -10.08
C LEU A 66 3.63 -2.44 -10.08
N ALA A 67 4.48 -1.57 -10.61
CA ALA A 67 4.16 -0.15 -10.73
C ALA A 67 3.01 0.11 -11.72
N TYR A 68 2.93 -0.67 -12.80
CA TYR A 68 1.87 -0.52 -13.81
C TYR A 68 0.47 -0.67 -13.20
N THR A 69 0.26 -1.64 -12.29
CA THR A 69 -1.05 -1.93 -11.69
C THR A 69 -1.50 -0.87 -10.68
N ARG A 70 -0.56 -0.14 -10.08
CA ARG A 70 -0.85 0.90 -9.08
C ARG A 70 -1.52 2.12 -9.71
N THR A 71 -2.71 2.46 -9.21
CA THR A 71 -3.44 3.68 -9.57
C THR A 71 -4.10 4.29 -8.33
N GLY A 72 -4.71 5.48 -8.46
CA GLY A 72 -5.44 6.12 -7.37
C GLY A 72 -4.59 6.31 -6.11
N ASP A 73 -5.08 5.81 -4.99
CA ASP A 73 -4.45 5.93 -3.67
C ASP A 73 -3.10 5.18 -3.59
N TYR A 74 -2.86 4.18 -4.45
CA TYR A 74 -1.60 3.45 -4.56
C TYR A 74 -0.54 4.14 -5.45
N ASN A 75 -0.81 5.36 -5.95
CA ASN A 75 0.13 6.11 -6.80
C ASN A 75 0.35 7.57 -6.34
N THR A 76 0.10 7.87 -5.05
CA THR A 76 0.42 9.18 -4.48
C THR A 76 1.93 9.45 -4.48
N LYS A 77 2.34 10.68 -4.11
CA LYS A 77 3.77 11.03 -3.98
C LYS A 77 4.53 10.09 -3.05
N MET A 78 3.90 9.63 -1.97
CA MET A 78 4.51 8.69 -1.03
C MET A 78 4.79 7.37 -1.74
N TRP A 79 3.77 6.79 -2.37
CA TRP A 79 3.92 5.54 -3.13
C TRP A 79 4.96 5.63 -4.23
N GLN A 80 5.06 6.76 -4.93
CA GLN A 80 6.11 6.95 -5.92
C GLN A 80 7.51 7.05 -5.31
N LEU A 81 7.63 7.60 -4.10
CA LEU A 81 8.89 7.70 -3.36
C LEU A 81 9.37 6.33 -2.86
N THR A 82 8.46 5.49 -2.34
CA THR A 82 8.82 4.23 -1.69
C THR A 82 8.74 3.01 -2.62
N ALA A 83 7.79 2.98 -3.55
CA ALA A 83 7.56 1.86 -4.46
C ALA A 83 8.03 2.15 -5.90
N GLY A 84 8.60 3.33 -6.15
CA GLY A 84 9.02 3.78 -7.48
C GLY A 84 7.92 4.46 -8.29
N ALA A 85 8.30 5.26 -9.28
CA ALA A 85 7.36 5.92 -10.18
C ALA A 85 6.87 4.96 -11.28
N ARG A 86 5.66 5.20 -11.78
CA ARG A 86 5.16 4.49 -12.96
C ARG A 86 5.87 4.97 -14.22
N ASP A 87 6.13 4.05 -15.14
CA ASP A 87 6.79 4.33 -16.41
C ASP A 87 5.75 4.56 -17.51
N ILE A 88 5.63 5.82 -17.96
CA ILE A 88 4.65 6.24 -18.97
C ILE A 88 4.95 5.67 -20.36
N GLU A 89 6.23 5.44 -20.69
CA GLU A 89 6.63 4.84 -21.96
C GLU A 89 6.28 3.35 -21.95
N PHE A 90 6.52 2.65 -20.84
CA PHE A 90 6.06 1.28 -20.65
C PHE A 90 4.52 1.16 -20.66
N GLU A 91 3.79 2.07 -20.01
CA GLU A 91 2.32 2.08 -20.05
C GLU A 91 1.80 2.24 -21.49
N SER A 92 2.42 3.10 -22.28
CA SER A 92 2.08 3.29 -23.70
C SER A 92 2.40 2.03 -24.52
N TYR A 93 3.52 1.38 -24.23
CA TYR A 93 3.93 0.12 -24.84
C TYR A 93 2.94 -1.01 -24.55
N VAL A 94 2.50 -1.16 -23.30
CA VAL A 94 1.47 -2.14 -22.92
C VAL A 94 0.14 -1.84 -23.62
N ALA A 95 -0.29 -0.59 -23.65
CA ALA A 95 -1.54 -0.19 -24.30
C ALA A 95 -1.55 -0.47 -25.81
N GLU A 96 -0.39 -0.42 -26.48
CA GLU A 96 -0.25 -0.78 -27.89
C GLU A 96 -0.26 -2.30 -28.11
N LYS A 97 0.39 -3.07 -27.24
CA LYS A 97 0.63 -4.51 -27.40
C LYS A 97 -0.52 -5.38 -26.90
N ASP A 98 -1.07 -5.08 -25.73
CA ASP A 98 -2.19 -5.81 -25.11
C ASP A 98 -3.04 -4.83 -24.27
N PRO A 99 -4.01 -4.14 -24.90
CA PRO A 99 -4.85 -3.15 -24.22
C PRO A 99 -5.77 -3.76 -23.15
N ASP A 100 -6.02 -5.07 -23.18
CA ASP A 100 -6.86 -5.75 -22.17
C ASP A 100 -6.19 -5.78 -20.80
N LEU A 101 -4.86 -5.57 -20.73
CA LEU A 101 -4.11 -5.48 -19.48
C LEU A 101 -4.42 -4.21 -18.68
N ALA A 102 -5.12 -3.22 -19.26
CA ALA A 102 -5.66 -2.10 -18.49
C ALA A 102 -6.61 -2.57 -17.37
N ALA A 103 -7.21 -3.76 -17.49
CA ALA A 103 -8.04 -4.35 -16.43
C ALA A 103 -7.28 -4.63 -15.12
N LEU A 104 -5.95 -4.76 -15.16
CA LEU A 104 -5.12 -4.92 -13.96
C LEU A 104 -4.95 -3.62 -13.15
N GLN A 105 -5.38 -2.48 -13.68
CA GLN A 105 -5.27 -1.19 -13.00
C GLN A 105 -6.52 -0.94 -12.15
N GLY A 106 -6.33 -0.70 -10.85
CA GLY A 106 -7.45 -0.44 -9.94
C GLY A 106 -8.34 -1.66 -9.69
N MET A 107 -7.74 -2.85 -9.71
CA MET A 107 -8.40 -4.07 -9.26
C MET A 107 -8.77 -3.96 -7.78
N ASN A 108 -9.93 -4.48 -7.42
CA ASN A 108 -10.38 -4.58 -6.04
C ASN A 108 -10.39 -6.08 -5.65
N THR A 109 -11.55 -6.61 -5.28
CA THR A 109 -11.73 -8.00 -4.85
C THR A 109 -11.49 -9.03 -5.96
N VAL A 110 -10.60 -9.98 -5.70
CA VAL A 110 -10.46 -11.26 -6.43
C VAL A 110 -10.79 -12.42 -5.48
N THR A 111 -11.46 -13.46 -5.97
CA THR A 111 -11.76 -14.66 -5.15
C THR A 111 -10.64 -15.67 -5.28
N LEU A 112 -9.95 -15.95 -4.18
CA LEU A 112 -8.87 -16.93 -4.08
C LEU A 112 -9.36 -18.38 -4.26
N PRO A 113 -8.46 -19.34 -4.58
CA PRO A 113 -8.81 -20.76 -4.72
C PRO A 113 -9.51 -21.38 -3.51
N ASN A 114 -9.24 -20.87 -2.30
CA ASN A 114 -9.87 -21.32 -1.06
C ASN A 114 -11.24 -20.67 -0.79
N GLY A 115 -11.72 -19.80 -1.69
CA GLY A 115 -13.00 -19.10 -1.60
C GLY A 115 -12.97 -17.76 -0.86
N GLN A 116 -11.84 -17.38 -0.26
CA GLN A 116 -11.69 -16.07 0.40
C GLN A 116 -11.56 -14.95 -0.66
N GLY A 117 -12.12 -13.77 -0.40
CA GLY A 117 -11.83 -12.57 -1.21
C GLY A 117 -10.45 -11.99 -0.87
N ILE A 118 -9.83 -11.22 -1.75
CA ILE A 118 -8.63 -10.45 -1.43
C ILE A 118 -8.66 -9.14 -2.20
N ASP A 119 -8.22 -8.05 -1.58
CA ASP A 119 -7.98 -6.81 -2.32
C ASP A 119 -6.69 -7.01 -3.12
N PHE A 120 -6.86 -7.34 -4.40
CA PHE A 120 -5.76 -7.73 -5.25
C PHE A 120 -4.95 -6.51 -5.71
N GLY A 121 -5.58 -5.33 -5.78
CA GLY A 121 -4.88 -4.07 -6.01
C GLY A 121 -3.96 -3.72 -4.84
N HIS A 122 -4.47 -3.85 -3.62
CA HIS A 122 -3.70 -3.69 -2.39
C HIS A 122 -2.55 -4.71 -2.35
N LEU A 123 -2.82 -6.00 -2.60
CA LEU A 123 -1.80 -7.05 -2.60
C LEU A 123 -0.62 -6.69 -3.52
N LEU A 124 -0.88 -6.33 -4.78
CA LEU A 124 0.18 -6.00 -5.73
C LEU A 124 0.93 -4.71 -5.36
N ALA A 125 0.21 -3.71 -4.84
CA ALA A 125 0.83 -2.48 -4.35
C ALA A 125 1.78 -2.76 -3.18
N SER A 126 1.33 -3.52 -2.19
CA SER A 126 2.13 -3.92 -1.02
C SER A 126 3.31 -4.82 -1.41
N MET A 127 3.13 -5.75 -2.36
CA MET A 127 4.26 -6.52 -2.91
C MET A 127 5.31 -5.62 -3.57
N ASN A 128 4.90 -4.52 -4.21
CA ASN A 128 5.85 -3.55 -4.78
C ASN A 128 6.73 -2.91 -3.70
N LEU A 129 6.16 -2.59 -2.54
CA LEU A 129 6.90 -2.03 -1.41
C LEU A 129 7.83 -3.07 -0.78
N VAL A 130 7.34 -4.29 -0.55
CA VAL A 130 8.12 -5.40 -0.01
C VAL A 130 9.33 -5.69 -0.90
N TYR A 131 9.13 -5.72 -2.22
CA TYR A 131 10.23 -5.91 -3.19
C TYR A 131 11.26 -4.77 -3.15
N ASN A 132 10.81 -3.56 -2.83
CA ASN A 132 11.69 -2.40 -2.59
C ASN A 132 12.33 -2.37 -1.20
N GLY A 133 12.12 -3.40 -0.37
CA GLY A 133 12.67 -3.49 0.98
C GLY A 133 11.89 -2.70 2.03
N ILE A 134 10.61 -2.40 1.78
CA ILE A 134 9.73 -1.62 2.67
C ILE A 134 8.49 -2.46 3.02
N PRO A 135 8.62 -3.50 3.85
CA PRO A 135 7.58 -4.52 4.02
C PRO A 135 6.46 -4.15 5.01
N ILE A 136 6.54 -2.96 5.62
CA ILE A 136 5.60 -2.51 6.65
C ILE A 136 4.80 -1.31 6.15
N THR A 137 5.50 -0.29 5.65
CA THR A 137 4.92 1.00 5.26
C THR A 137 4.01 0.86 4.06
N GLY A 138 2.75 1.28 4.18
CA GLY A 138 1.78 1.16 3.08
C GLY A 138 1.25 -0.25 2.84
N SER A 139 1.62 -1.20 3.71
CA SER A 139 0.97 -2.50 3.92
C SER A 139 0.40 -2.54 5.36
N TRP A 140 0.56 -3.64 6.12
CA TRP A 140 -0.06 -3.86 7.43
C TRP A 140 0.19 -2.75 8.47
N GLY A 141 1.36 -2.11 8.43
CA GLY A 141 1.64 -0.97 9.31
C GLY A 141 0.87 0.29 8.89
N GLY A 142 0.70 0.48 7.58
CA GLY A 142 -0.15 1.53 7.02
C GLY A 142 -1.61 1.36 7.40
N ASP A 143 -2.14 0.14 7.36
CA ASP A 143 -3.52 -0.14 7.75
C ASP A 143 -3.73 -0.03 9.26
N CYS A 144 -2.75 -0.43 10.08
CA CYS A 144 -2.75 -0.11 11.51
C CYS A 144 -2.83 1.40 11.75
N MET A 145 -2.07 2.21 10.99
CA MET A 145 -2.14 3.67 11.08
C MET A 145 -3.51 4.20 10.66
N GLN A 146 -4.05 3.75 9.52
CA GLN A 146 -5.36 4.23 9.04
C GLN A 146 -6.49 3.87 10.00
N LEU A 147 -6.44 2.67 10.59
CA LEU A 147 -7.36 2.24 11.63
C LEU A 147 -7.22 3.14 12.89
N ALA A 148 -5.99 3.43 13.32
CA ALA A 148 -5.74 4.36 14.41
C ALA A 148 -6.29 5.77 14.14
N GLN A 149 -6.12 6.29 12.92
CA GLN A 149 -6.68 7.58 12.52
C GLN A 149 -8.21 7.59 12.51
N ALA A 150 -8.84 6.53 12.01
CA ALA A 150 -10.30 6.43 11.94
C ALA A 150 -10.97 6.47 13.32
N TYR A 151 -10.29 5.92 14.33
CA TYR A 151 -10.81 5.87 15.70
C TYR A 151 -10.28 6.98 16.61
N TYR A 152 -9.33 7.79 16.17
CA TYR A 152 -8.67 8.82 17.00
C TYR A 152 -9.65 9.68 17.82
N GLY A 153 -9.38 9.80 19.11
CA GLY A 153 -10.19 10.58 20.06
C GLY A 153 -11.45 9.88 20.57
N GLN A 154 -11.67 8.60 20.21
CA GLN A 154 -12.85 7.84 20.65
C GLN A 154 -12.62 6.99 21.90
N ALA A 155 -11.36 6.83 22.34
CA ALA A 155 -10.98 6.16 23.58
C ALA A 155 -9.77 6.84 24.24
N ASP A 156 -9.53 6.51 25.52
CA ASP A 156 -8.46 7.11 26.32
C ASP A 156 -7.18 6.26 26.37
N ASP A 157 -7.31 4.93 26.20
CA ASP A 157 -6.20 3.98 26.30
C ASP A 157 -6.23 2.92 25.19
N ALA A 158 -5.11 2.20 25.05
CA ALA A 158 -4.93 1.21 23.98
C ALA A 158 -5.98 0.09 23.99
N ALA A 159 -6.39 -0.35 25.18
CA ALA A 159 -7.40 -1.41 25.32
C ALA A 159 -8.78 -0.92 24.86
N GLY A 160 -9.16 0.32 25.20
CA GLY A 160 -10.38 0.94 24.71
C GLY A 160 -10.37 1.12 23.19
N TYR A 161 -9.25 1.53 22.61
CA TYR A 161 -9.09 1.61 21.15
C TYR A 161 -9.22 0.24 20.48
N ALA A 162 -8.52 -0.77 20.99
CA ALA A 162 -8.60 -2.13 20.47
C ALA A 162 -10.04 -2.67 20.49
N GLU A 163 -10.78 -2.45 21.59
CA GLU A 163 -12.18 -2.89 21.68
C GLU A 163 -13.10 -2.20 20.66
N LEU A 164 -12.92 -0.90 20.42
CA LEU A 164 -13.67 -0.18 19.39
C LEU A 164 -13.33 -0.66 17.99
N MET A 165 -12.03 -0.75 17.68
CA MET A 165 -11.52 -1.13 16.37
C MET A 165 -11.88 -2.55 15.97
N ARG A 166 -12.06 -3.46 16.95
CA ARG A 166 -12.47 -4.86 16.73
C ARG A 166 -13.77 -4.98 15.93
N GLN A 167 -14.62 -3.96 15.96
CA GLN A 167 -15.89 -3.93 15.21
C GLN A 167 -15.68 -3.80 13.69
N THR A 168 -14.53 -3.28 13.26
CA THR A 168 -14.20 -3.06 11.84
C THR A 168 -12.93 -3.75 11.39
N PHE A 169 -12.13 -4.29 12.31
CA PHE A 169 -10.91 -5.03 11.99
C PHE A 169 -11.24 -6.46 11.52
N ASN A 170 -10.64 -6.89 10.41
CA ASN A 170 -10.79 -8.25 9.86
C ASN A 170 -12.26 -8.69 9.71
N ILE A 171 -13.11 -7.77 9.24
CA ILE A 171 -14.49 -8.07 8.85
C ILE A 171 -14.59 -8.13 7.33
N ASP A 172 -15.53 -8.93 6.82
CA ASP A 172 -15.90 -8.93 5.41
C ASP A 172 -16.25 -7.50 4.96
N ASP A 173 -15.99 -7.17 3.69
CA ASP A 173 -16.53 -5.95 3.07
C ASP A 173 -18.06 -6.00 3.04
N ASP A 174 -18.66 -5.40 4.08
CA ASP A 174 -20.10 -5.24 4.26
C ASP A 174 -20.60 -3.88 3.74
N GLY A 175 -19.74 -3.15 3.00
CA GLY A 175 -19.98 -1.78 2.59
C GLY A 175 -19.73 -0.74 3.68
N SER A 176 -19.28 -1.14 4.87
CA SER A 176 -18.68 -0.21 5.83
C SER A 176 -17.29 0.22 5.35
N THR A 177 -16.88 1.43 5.71
CA THR A 177 -15.52 1.92 5.37
C THR A 177 -14.52 1.39 6.39
N SER A 178 -14.32 0.06 6.44
CA SER A 178 -13.20 -0.49 7.20
C SER A 178 -11.88 0.05 6.63
N LYS A 179 -10.93 0.28 7.53
CA LYS A 179 -9.57 0.70 7.19
C LYS A 179 -8.55 -0.43 7.32
N PHE A 180 -9.01 -1.60 7.75
CA PHE A 180 -8.21 -2.81 7.84
C PHE A 180 -9.16 -4.03 7.80
N GLY A 181 -9.83 -4.18 6.66
CA GLY A 181 -10.81 -5.24 6.45
C GLY A 181 -10.15 -6.61 6.30
N ASP A 182 -10.97 -7.65 6.16
CA ASP A 182 -10.46 -9.02 6.02
C ASP A 182 -9.67 -9.24 4.71
N GLN A 183 -10.08 -8.57 3.63
CA GLN A 183 -9.42 -8.58 2.33
C GLN A 183 -8.07 -7.86 2.36
N ASP A 184 -8.00 -6.70 3.02
CA ASP A 184 -6.75 -5.95 3.22
C ASP A 184 -5.80 -6.73 4.13
N LEU A 185 -6.29 -7.30 5.24
CA LEU A 185 -5.49 -8.13 6.12
C LEU A 185 -4.83 -9.29 5.35
N ARG A 186 -5.59 -9.98 4.48
CA ARG A 186 -5.00 -11.02 3.64
C ARG A 186 -3.99 -10.44 2.65
N ALA A 187 -4.32 -9.35 1.96
CA ALA A 187 -3.41 -8.68 1.03
C ALA A 187 -2.08 -8.30 1.70
N ASP A 188 -2.14 -7.78 2.92
CA ASP A 188 -0.99 -7.36 3.69
C ASP A 188 -0.10 -8.53 4.11
N LEU A 189 -0.67 -9.56 4.72
CA LEU A 189 0.12 -10.72 5.14
C LEU A 189 0.71 -11.45 3.92
N ASP A 190 -0.09 -11.62 2.87
CA ASP A 190 0.29 -12.36 1.67
C ASP A 190 1.34 -11.58 0.85
N SER A 191 1.28 -10.24 0.87
CA SER A 191 2.27 -9.40 0.20
C SER A 191 3.67 -9.54 0.81
N VAL A 192 3.77 -9.63 2.14
CA VAL A 192 5.05 -9.86 2.81
C VAL A 192 5.56 -11.26 2.47
N VAL A 193 4.71 -12.27 2.52
CA VAL A 193 5.12 -13.66 2.28
C VAL A 193 5.58 -13.86 0.83
N VAL A 194 4.80 -13.42 -0.15
CA VAL A 194 5.13 -13.63 -1.57
C VAL A 194 6.14 -12.59 -2.05
N GLY A 195 5.96 -11.33 -1.68
CA GLY A 195 6.81 -10.21 -2.10
C GLY A 195 8.26 -10.37 -1.62
N SER A 196 8.51 -10.90 -0.42
CA SER A 196 9.87 -11.08 0.09
C SER A 196 10.65 -12.17 -0.64
N GLN A 197 9.97 -13.00 -1.42
CA GLN A 197 10.57 -14.09 -2.18
C GLN A 197 10.81 -13.70 -3.65
N LEU A 198 10.33 -12.52 -4.08
CA LEU A 198 10.52 -12.06 -5.45
C LEU A 198 12.00 -11.79 -5.72
N SER A 199 12.47 -12.32 -6.85
CA SER A 199 13.74 -11.92 -7.46
C SER A 199 13.46 -11.29 -8.83
N ARG A 200 14.44 -10.63 -9.43
CA ARG A 200 14.27 -9.96 -10.74
C ARG A 200 13.77 -10.90 -11.84
N ASP A 201 14.08 -12.20 -11.74
CA ASP A 201 13.72 -13.23 -12.71
C ASP A 201 12.49 -14.06 -12.27
N ALA A 202 11.83 -13.70 -11.16
CA ALA A 202 10.70 -14.45 -10.63
C ALA A 202 9.41 -14.22 -11.43
N GLY A 203 8.62 -15.28 -11.65
CA GLY A 203 7.27 -15.16 -12.22
C GLY A 203 6.24 -14.86 -11.13
N ILE A 204 5.68 -13.64 -11.12
CA ILE A 204 4.76 -13.20 -10.04
C ILE A 204 3.49 -14.07 -10.05
N ALA A 205 2.90 -14.31 -11.22
CA ALA A 205 1.71 -15.13 -11.36
C ALA A 205 1.94 -16.57 -10.87
N ASP A 206 3.06 -17.19 -11.23
CA ASP A 206 3.39 -18.56 -10.82
C ASP A 206 3.63 -18.68 -9.32
N MET A 207 4.28 -17.68 -8.72
CA MET A 207 4.46 -17.62 -7.27
C MET A 207 3.13 -17.51 -6.53
N LEU A 208 2.22 -16.66 -7.01
CA LEU A 208 0.88 -16.54 -6.42
C LEU A 208 0.09 -17.85 -6.56
N ARG A 209 0.08 -18.48 -7.75
CA ARG A 209 -0.56 -19.81 -7.94
C ARG A 209 -0.05 -20.83 -6.94
N THR A 210 1.26 -20.93 -6.81
CA THR A 210 1.91 -21.88 -5.90
C THR A 210 1.58 -21.56 -4.44
N TYR A 211 1.56 -20.28 -4.08
CA TYR A 211 1.28 -19.84 -2.72
C TYR A 211 -0.15 -20.20 -2.28
N TYR A 212 -1.14 -20.00 -3.15
CA TYR A 212 -2.56 -20.16 -2.80
C TYR A 212 -3.11 -21.59 -2.97
N GLU A 213 -2.41 -22.52 -3.62
CA GLU A 213 -2.94 -23.87 -3.94
C GLU A 213 -3.47 -24.63 -2.72
N ASN A 214 -2.86 -24.46 -1.54
CA ASN A 214 -3.28 -25.10 -0.28
C ASN A 214 -3.10 -24.19 0.93
N LEU A 215 -3.25 -22.87 0.75
CA LEU A 215 -3.00 -21.91 1.82
C LEU A 215 -4.09 -21.97 2.91
N THR A 216 -3.66 -22.17 4.15
CA THR A 216 -4.50 -22.00 5.34
C THR A 216 -4.20 -20.68 6.05
N ASP A 217 -5.12 -20.20 6.88
CA ASP A 217 -4.87 -19.00 7.71
C ASP A 217 -3.69 -19.22 8.68
N TYR A 218 -3.51 -20.46 9.15
CA TYR A 218 -2.34 -20.85 9.94
C TYR A 218 -1.04 -20.69 9.13
N ASP A 219 -0.98 -21.23 7.90
CA ASP A 219 0.22 -21.16 7.06
C ASP A 219 0.57 -19.71 6.69
N ARG A 220 -0.46 -18.91 6.39
CA ARG A 220 -0.35 -17.47 6.12
C ARG A 220 0.26 -16.75 7.32
N ALA A 221 -0.37 -16.85 8.49
CA ALA A 221 0.07 -16.17 9.70
C ALA A 221 1.47 -16.64 10.15
N TYR A 222 1.73 -17.95 10.12
CA TYR A 222 3.03 -18.50 10.51
C TYR A 222 4.17 -17.95 9.64
N ARG A 223 3.99 -17.97 8.30
CA ARG A 223 5.01 -17.45 7.38
C ARG A 223 5.21 -15.95 7.53
N PHE A 224 4.13 -15.19 7.65
CA PHE A 224 4.20 -13.76 7.92
C PHE A 224 4.97 -13.46 9.22
N ILE A 225 4.60 -14.10 10.34
CA ILE A 225 5.25 -13.89 11.63
C ILE A 225 6.73 -14.23 11.55
N SER A 226 7.07 -15.34 10.89
CA SER A 226 8.46 -15.76 10.69
C SER A 226 9.28 -14.71 9.95
N LEU A 227 8.74 -14.13 8.86
CA LEU A 227 9.43 -13.14 8.04
C LEU A 227 9.53 -11.76 8.70
N SER A 228 8.44 -11.34 9.36
CA SER A 228 8.34 -10.00 9.97
C SER A 228 9.03 -9.92 11.33
N PHE A 229 8.92 -10.96 12.15
CA PHE A 229 9.32 -10.94 13.57
C PHE A 229 10.39 -11.97 13.93
N GLY A 230 10.71 -12.91 13.03
CA GLY A 230 11.69 -13.96 13.26
C GLY A 230 11.17 -15.08 14.17
N THR A 231 12.04 -15.65 15.00
CA THR A 231 11.65 -16.66 15.99
C THR A 231 11.05 -15.99 17.22
N VAL A 232 9.73 -16.13 17.41
CA VAL A 232 8.97 -15.49 18.49
C VAL A 232 7.97 -16.45 19.12
N ASP A 233 7.70 -16.27 20.41
CA ASP A 233 6.63 -16.96 21.13
C ASP A 233 5.38 -16.08 21.09
N THR A 234 4.36 -16.49 20.32
CA THR A 234 3.17 -15.65 20.10
C THR A 234 2.19 -15.68 21.27
N ALA A 235 2.35 -16.61 22.23
CA ALA A 235 1.60 -16.62 23.48
C ALA A 235 2.25 -15.76 24.57
N ASP A 236 3.48 -15.30 24.37
CA ASP A 236 4.15 -14.41 25.32
C ASP A 236 3.50 -13.02 25.32
N ALA A 237 3.36 -12.43 26.51
CA ALA A 237 2.75 -11.11 26.67
C ALA A 237 3.54 -9.99 25.94
N GLY A 238 4.83 -10.20 25.67
CA GLY A 238 5.69 -9.30 24.89
C GLY A 238 5.54 -9.42 23.36
N PHE A 239 4.73 -10.35 22.84
CA PHE A 239 4.51 -10.43 21.39
C PHE A 239 3.83 -9.16 20.86
N ALA A 240 2.86 -8.61 21.59
CA ALA A 240 2.22 -7.34 21.23
C ALA A 240 3.23 -6.17 21.19
N ASP A 241 4.17 -6.13 22.14
CA ASP A 241 5.25 -5.14 22.11
C ASP A 241 6.16 -5.33 20.88
N THR A 242 6.38 -6.56 20.44
CA THR A 242 7.18 -6.86 19.24
C THR A 242 6.52 -6.30 17.98
N VAL A 243 5.21 -6.50 17.82
CA VAL A 243 4.43 -5.96 16.70
C VAL A 243 4.40 -4.43 16.74
N TYR A 244 4.10 -3.83 17.90
CA TYR A 244 4.10 -2.38 18.08
C TYR A 244 5.46 -1.76 17.76
N ASN A 245 6.55 -2.32 18.30
CA ASN A 245 7.90 -1.81 18.06
C ASN A 245 8.31 -1.91 16.60
N ALA A 246 7.90 -2.97 15.89
CA ALA A 246 8.17 -3.08 14.45
C ALA A 246 7.53 -1.93 13.65
N VAL A 247 6.34 -1.46 14.06
CA VAL A 247 5.69 -0.30 13.42
C VAL A 247 6.37 1.02 13.77
N VAL A 248 6.64 1.30 15.05
CA VAL A 248 7.16 2.63 15.45
C VAL A 248 8.67 2.80 15.21
N GLN A 249 9.42 1.71 15.11
CA GLN A 249 10.86 1.76 14.81
C GLN A 249 11.16 1.70 13.31
N ASP A 250 10.19 1.36 12.48
CA ASP A 250 10.37 1.32 11.03
C ASP A 250 10.41 2.74 10.44
N ALA A 251 11.50 3.09 9.76
CA ALA A 251 11.68 4.43 9.22
C ALA A 251 10.65 4.81 8.14
N GLY A 252 10.19 3.85 7.34
CA GLY A 252 9.14 4.13 6.38
C GLY A 252 7.81 4.44 7.07
N MET A 253 7.48 3.72 8.15
CA MET A 253 6.33 4.05 9.00
C MET A 253 6.49 5.39 9.69
N GLN A 254 7.67 5.74 10.20
CA GLN A 254 7.94 7.07 10.77
C GLN A 254 7.67 8.17 9.75
N LEU A 255 8.14 8.00 8.50
CA LEU A 255 7.82 8.92 7.40
C LEU A 255 6.31 9.00 7.15
N LEU A 256 5.64 7.85 7.09
CA LEU A 256 4.21 7.79 6.84
C LEU A 256 3.39 8.47 7.95
N PHE A 257 3.72 8.21 9.23
CA PHE A 257 3.11 8.90 10.37
C PHE A 257 3.38 10.41 10.31
N TYR A 258 4.61 10.82 9.99
CA TYR A 258 4.97 12.23 9.87
C TYR A 258 4.15 12.94 8.80
N MET A 259 4.04 12.35 7.61
CA MET A 259 3.23 12.87 6.51
C MET A 259 1.72 12.93 6.85
N ASN A 260 1.29 12.17 7.85
CA ASN A 260 -0.08 12.13 8.35
C ASN A 260 -0.28 12.90 9.67
N SER A 261 0.69 13.73 10.08
CA SER A 261 0.62 14.52 11.33
C SER A 261 0.44 13.67 12.61
N MET A 262 0.97 12.46 12.60
CA MET A 262 1.00 11.54 13.74
C MET A 262 2.41 11.39 14.32
N TRP A 263 3.41 12.04 13.75
CA TRP A 263 4.80 12.03 14.22
C TRP A 263 5.30 13.45 14.45
N THR A 264 6.02 13.67 15.54
CA THR A 264 6.60 14.98 15.89
C THR A 264 8.08 15.02 15.60
N THR A 265 8.58 16.19 15.21
CA THR A 265 10.03 16.46 15.12
C THR A 265 10.67 16.68 16.49
N ASP A 266 9.89 16.97 17.53
CA ASP A 266 10.38 17.08 18.91
C ASP A 266 10.66 15.68 19.46
N GLY A 267 11.94 15.31 19.53
CA GLY A 267 12.37 13.96 19.92
C GLY A 267 12.12 12.87 18.88
N TRP A 268 11.71 13.22 17.65
CA TRP A 268 11.43 12.30 16.54
C TRP A 268 10.61 11.06 16.97
N THR A 269 9.42 11.31 17.51
CA THR A 269 8.58 10.26 18.11
C THR A 269 7.15 10.35 17.63
N LEU A 270 6.39 9.27 17.83
CA LEU A 270 4.94 9.25 17.64
C LEU A 270 4.30 10.31 18.55
N GLU A 271 3.34 11.05 17.99
CA GLU A 271 2.53 12.03 18.72
C GLU A 271 1.79 11.36 19.87
N GLU A 272 1.98 11.86 21.10
CA GLU A 272 1.50 11.21 22.33
C GLU A 272 -0.02 10.96 22.29
N SER A 273 -0.77 11.88 21.68
CA SER A 273 -2.24 11.74 21.54
C SER A 273 -2.66 10.58 20.64
N TYR A 274 -1.83 10.16 19.67
CA TYR A 274 -2.11 9.03 18.78
C TYR A 274 -1.55 7.72 19.31
N ALA A 275 -0.58 7.74 20.23
CA ALA A 275 0.10 6.55 20.72
C ALA A 275 -0.84 5.44 21.24
N PRO A 276 -1.90 5.74 22.02
CA PRO A 276 -2.84 4.71 22.45
C PRO A 276 -3.63 4.09 21.28
N ALA A 277 -4.00 4.88 20.27
CA ALA A 277 -4.74 4.39 19.11
C ALA A 277 -3.87 3.48 18.23
N VAL A 278 -2.63 3.89 17.95
CA VAL A 278 -1.66 3.06 17.21
C VAL A 278 -1.39 1.77 17.96
N ARG A 279 -1.20 1.85 19.29
CA ARG A 279 -1.01 0.66 20.13
C ARG A 279 -2.20 -0.29 20.06
N GLY A 280 -3.43 0.22 20.19
CA GLY A 280 -4.65 -0.59 20.09
C GLY A 280 -4.78 -1.31 18.74
N ALA A 281 -4.46 -0.65 17.63
CA ALA A 281 -4.46 -1.28 16.30
C ALA A 281 -3.42 -2.41 16.20
N THR A 282 -2.20 -2.18 16.69
CA THR A 282 -1.14 -3.21 16.69
C THR A 282 -1.42 -4.36 17.66
N ASP A 283 -2.09 -4.10 18.79
CA ASP A 283 -2.51 -5.12 19.75
C ASP A 283 -3.55 -6.05 19.12
N LEU A 284 -4.50 -5.53 18.34
CA LEU A 284 -5.46 -6.34 17.59
C LEU A 284 -4.79 -7.23 16.54
N LEU A 285 -3.83 -6.67 15.79
CA LEU A 285 -3.07 -7.47 14.82
C LEU A 285 -2.28 -8.58 15.53
N ALA A 286 -1.61 -8.27 16.64
CA ALA A 286 -0.89 -9.26 17.44
C ALA A 286 -1.81 -10.37 17.97
N GLU A 287 -3.01 -10.00 18.44
CA GLU A 287 -4.03 -10.95 18.88
C GLU A 287 -4.49 -11.87 17.74
N TYR A 288 -4.79 -11.31 16.56
CA TYR A 288 -5.16 -12.08 15.38
C TYR A 288 -4.05 -13.07 14.99
N LEU A 289 -2.81 -12.59 14.89
CA LEU A 289 -1.67 -13.40 14.48
C LEU A 289 -1.42 -14.55 15.47
N SER A 290 -1.44 -14.25 16.78
CA SER A 290 -1.33 -15.26 17.83
C SER A 290 -2.46 -16.29 17.74
N GLY A 291 -3.71 -15.83 17.60
CA GLY A 291 -4.87 -16.69 17.45
C GLY A 291 -4.80 -17.61 16.22
N ALA A 292 -4.38 -17.08 15.07
CA ALA A 292 -4.26 -17.83 13.81
C ALA A 292 -3.22 -18.96 13.89
N VAL A 293 -2.17 -18.79 14.70
CA VAL A 293 -1.16 -19.82 14.97
C VAL A 293 -1.38 -20.55 16.30
N ASN A 294 -2.56 -20.43 16.92
CA ASN A 294 -2.91 -21.08 18.18
C ASN A 294 -1.97 -20.76 19.37
N GLY A 295 -1.38 -19.57 19.39
CA GLY A 295 -0.40 -19.15 20.40
C GLY A 295 0.91 -19.92 20.33
N GLU A 296 1.22 -20.56 19.20
CA GLU A 296 2.43 -21.35 19.05
C GLU A 296 3.70 -20.47 18.95
N LYS A 297 4.83 -21.09 19.27
CA LYS A 297 6.14 -20.52 19.01
C LYS A 297 6.48 -20.68 17.53
N VAL A 298 6.52 -19.56 16.82
CA VAL A 298 6.96 -19.49 15.43
C VAL A 298 8.48 -19.51 15.39
N LYS A 299 9.04 -20.25 14.44
CA LYS A 299 10.48 -20.33 14.17
C LYS A 299 10.77 -19.79 12.80
N SER A 300 11.81 -18.97 12.72
CA SER A 300 12.42 -18.55 11.46
C SER A 300 13.65 -19.39 11.17
N GLU A 301 13.74 -19.88 9.93
CA GLU A 301 14.88 -20.67 9.43
C GLU A 301 16.14 -19.80 9.26
N THR A 302 15.97 -18.48 9.17
CA THR A 302 17.05 -17.49 9.16
C THR A 302 16.85 -16.52 10.33
N ASN A 303 17.94 -15.91 10.82
CA ASN A 303 17.83 -14.76 11.74
C ASN A 303 17.56 -13.45 10.99
N ASP A 304 17.35 -13.53 9.68
CA ASP A 304 17.15 -12.40 8.78
C ASP A 304 15.68 -12.05 8.74
N ARG A 305 15.19 -11.41 9.81
CA ARG A 305 13.91 -10.70 9.74
C ARG A 305 14.03 -9.60 8.68
N LEU A 306 12.94 -9.29 7.99
CA LEU A 306 12.95 -8.17 7.06
C LEU A 306 13.35 -6.89 7.81
N VAL A 307 14.41 -6.24 7.33
CA VAL A 307 15.02 -5.10 8.03
C VAL A 307 14.34 -3.81 7.61
N ALA A 308 13.92 -3.04 8.61
CA ALA A 308 13.39 -1.70 8.45
C ALA A 308 14.39 -0.77 7.72
N MET A 309 13.86 0.20 6.98
CA MET A 309 14.68 1.26 6.38
C MET A 309 15.57 1.94 7.45
N GLY A 310 16.81 2.28 7.09
CA GLY A 310 17.73 2.95 8.01
C GLY A 310 17.45 4.46 8.15
N GLY A 311 17.84 5.06 9.27
CA GLY A 311 17.63 6.48 9.55
C GLY A 311 18.22 7.47 8.53
N GLN A 312 19.28 7.08 7.81
CA GLN A 312 19.81 7.90 6.71
C GLN A 312 18.82 7.98 5.53
N ALA A 313 18.19 6.86 5.17
CA ALA A 313 17.22 6.84 4.07
C ALA A 313 15.97 7.65 4.42
N LEU A 314 15.59 7.68 5.70
CA LEU A 314 14.53 8.56 6.21
C LEU A 314 14.87 10.03 6.06
N ALA A 315 16.08 10.43 6.48
CA ALA A 315 16.54 11.81 6.35
C ALA A 315 16.64 12.24 4.88
N ASP A 316 17.10 11.36 3.99
CA ASP A 316 17.16 11.59 2.56
C ASP A 316 15.75 11.77 1.97
N ALA A 317 14.78 10.95 2.37
CA ALA A 317 13.37 11.06 1.97
C ALA A 317 12.74 12.37 2.42
N LEU A 318 12.96 12.80 3.67
CA LEU A 318 12.45 14.07 4.21
C LEU A 318 13.09 15.27 3.50
N THR A 319 14.39 15.20 3.21
CA THR A 319 15.09 16.22 2.41
C THR A 319 14.52 16.30 1.00
N ALA A 320 14.23 15.15 0.39
CA ALA A 320 13.56 15.04 -0.90
C ALA A 320 12.16 15.67 -0.91
N LEU A 321 11.45 15.62 0.22
CA LEU A 321 10.16 16.32 0.42
C LEU A 321 10.32 17.82 0.69
N GLY A 322 11.55 18.31 0.88
CA GLY A 322 11.86 19.70 1.15
C GLY A 322 11.85 20.07 2.64
N ASP A 323 11.81 19.09 3.55
CA ASP A 323 11.79 19.32 5.00
C ASP A 323 13.14 18.96 5.64
N SER A 324 14.08 19.90 5.57
CA SER A 324 15.43 19.73 6.11
C SER A 324 15.47 19.71 7.65
N ASP A 325 14.50 20.33 8.31
CA ASP A 325 14.42 20.34 9.77
C ASP A 325 13.97 18.97 10.28
N ALA A 326 12.92 18.38 9.69
CA ALA A 326 12.51 17.02 9.97
C ALA A 326 13.60 16.00 9.62
N ALA A 327 14.29 16.18 8.48
CA ALA A 327 15.42 15.33 8.10
C ALA A 327 16.54 15.34 9.16
N SER A 328 16.85 16.52 9.71
CA SER A 328 17.88 16.67 10.74
C SER A 328 17.45 16.03 12.06
N ALA A 329 16.18 16.17 12.45
CA ALA A 329 15.63 15.55 13.64
C ALA A 329 15.65 14.01 13.55
N ALA A 330 15.22 13.45 12.41
CA ALA A 330 15.26 12.02 12.14
C ALA A 330 16.69 11.45 12.20
N LEU A 331 17.65 12.16 11.60
CA LEU A 331 19.05 11.74 11.60
C LEU A 331 19.65 11.77 13.01
N ALA A 332 19.38 12.82 13.78
CA ALA A 332 19.85 12.92 15.17
C ALA A 332 19.30 11.78 16.04
N ALA A 333 18.01 11.47 15.93
CA ALA A 333 17.39 10.36 16.66
C ALA A 333 17.98 8.99 16.26
N ALA A 334 18.29 8.80 14.97
CA ALA A 334 18.94 7.59 14.49
C ALA A 334 20.37 7.44 15.05
N GLU A 335 21.13 8.54 15.13
CA GLU A 335 22.48 8.55 15.71
C GLU A 335 22.47 8.25 17.22
N GLU A 336 21.50 8.81 17.96
CA GLU A 336 21.32 8.55 19.39
C GLU A 336 20.98 7.07 19.66
N GLY A 337 20.09 6.47 18.86
CA GLY A 337 19.74 5.05 18.95
C GLY A 337 20.93 4.10 18.71
N VAL A 338 21.85 4.46 17.82
CA VAL A 338 23.07 3.68 17.54
C VAL A 338 24.05 3.71 18.73
N THR A 339 24.12 4.81 19.48
CA THR A 339 24.99 4.89 20.67
C THR A 339 24.47 4.10 21.88
N GLY A 340 23.16 3.81 21.94
CA GLY A 340 22.53 3.01 22.99
C GLY A 340 22.55 1.50 22.76
N ALA A 341 22.77 1.03 21.53
CA ALA A 341 22.68 -0.37 21.13
C ALA A 341 23.98 -0.91 20.52
N ALA A 342 25.04 -1.03 21.33
CA ALA A 342 26.21 -1.82 20.94
C ALA A 342 25.89 -3.33 21.00
N SER A 343 25.22 -3.88 19.97
CA SER A 343 25.09 -5.33 19.76
C SER A 343 24.74 -5.69 18.30
N SER A 344 25.76 -6.19 17.58
CA SER A 344 25.68 -7.20 16.50
C SER A 344 24.68 -7.03 15.33
N THR A 345 24.49 -5.82 14.80
CA THR A 345 23.67 -5.58 13.57
C THR A 345 24.47 -5.19 12.33
N SER A 346 25.81 -5.17 12.40
CA SER A 346 26.68 -4.59 11.37
C SER A 346 26.77 -5.37 10.05
N ALA A 347 26.36 -6.64 10.01
CA ALA A 347 26.42 -7.46 8.80
C ALA A 347 25.14 -7.39 7.94
N VAL A 348 23.99 -7.06 8.53
CA VAL A 348 22.69 -7.00 7.82
C VAL A 348 22.41 -5.60 7.27
N LEU A 349 23.04 -4.57 7.87
CA LEU A 349 22.99 -3.20 7.39
C LEU A 349 23.61 -3.01 6.00
N SER A 350 24.58 -3.84 5.58
CA SER A 350 25.22 -3.69 4.27
C SER A 350 24.27 -3.99 3.11
N ASP A 351 23.39 -4.96 3.25
CA ASP A 351 22.53 -5.44 2.14
C ASP A 351 21.25 -4.61 2.00
N ALA A 352 20.65 -4.17 3.10
CA ALA A 352 19.55 -3.19 3.08
C ALA A 352 20.02 -1.82 2.59
N THR A 353 21.23 -1.39 2.99
CA THR A 353 21.87 -0.17 2.46
C THR A 353 22.22 -0.33 0.98
N HIS A 354 22.65 -1.52 0.53
CA HIS A 354 22.94 -1.78 -0.89
C HIS A 354 21.67 -1.79 -1.76
N THR A 355 20.55 -2.27 -1.23
CA THR A 355 19.24 -2.25 -1.92
C THR A 355 18.68 -0.83 -2.01
N LEU A 356 18.75 -0.04 -0.92
CA LEU A 356 18.39 1.39 -0.95
C LEU A 356 19.34 2.20 -1.82
N GLN A 357 20.67 1.98 -1.78
CA GLN A 357 21.62 2.71 -2.63
C GLN A 357 21.50 2.40 -4.12
N ASN A 358 21.03 1.19 -4.48
CA ASN A 358 20.85 0.80 -5.88
C ASN A 358 19.43 1.06 -6.41
N HIS A 359 18.39 1.05 -5.57
CA HIS A 359 16.99 1.28 -5.99
C HIS A 359 16.44 2.67 -5.65
N PHE A 360 16.91 3.35 -4.59
CA PHE A 360 16.72 4.80 -4.44
C PHE A 360 17.77 5.55 -5.25
N ASN A 361 17.49 5.74 -6.54
CA ASN A 361 18.31 6.62 -7.35
C ASN A 361 17.96 8.09 -7.07
N VAL A 362 18.58 8.66 -6.02
CA VAL A 362 18.46 10.07 -5.63
C VAL A 362 18.68 11.02 -6.83
N LYS A 363 19.50 10.63 -7.81
CA LYS A 363 19.72 11.46 -9.02
C LYS A 363 18.54 11.44 -9.99
N ILE A 364 17.86 10.31 -10.17
CA ILE A 364 16.63 10.22 -10.96
C ILE A 364 15.50 11.01 -10.29
N PHE A 365 15.40 10.91 -8.97
CA PHE A 365 14.42 11.67 -8.20
C PHE A 365 14.67 13.18 -8.21
N LEU A 366 15.94 13.62 -8.04
CA LEU A 366 16.32 15.02 -8.21
C LEU A 366 16.02 15.53 -9.62
N LEU A 367 16.24 14.71 -10.65
CA LEU A 367 15.89 15.05 -12.04
C LEU A 367 14.37 15.23 -12.20
N PHE A 368 13.57 14.34 -11.62
CA PHE A 368 12.11 14.43 -11.64
C PHE A 368 11.61 15.70 -10.92
N LEU A 369 12.13 16.00 -9.72
CA LEU A 369 11.81 17.24 -9.02
C LEU A 369 12.22 18.48 -9.82
N LEU A 370 13.35 18.44 -10.53
CA LEU A 370 13.79 19.51 -11.42
C LEU A 370 12.82 19.71 -12.59
N ILE A 371 12.31 18.61 -13.17
CA ILE A 371 11.30 18.65 -14.24
C ILE A 371 9.99 19.24 -13.73
N VAL A 372 9.50 18.79 -12.56
CA VAL A 372 8.27 19.31 -11.94
C VAL A 372 8.42 20.80 -11.57
N ALA A 373 9.56 21.20 -11.00
CA ALA A 373 9.86 22.60 -10.70
C ALA A 373 9.94 23.44 -11.97
N ALA A 374 10.57 22.93 -13.04
CA ALA A 374 10.63 23.60 -14.34
C ALA A 374 9.25 23.80 -14.96
N LEU A 375 8.37 22.79 -14.87
CA LEU A 375 6.97 22.89 -15.31
C LEU A 375 6.20 23.94 -14.50
N ALA A 376 6.35 23.96 -13.17
CA ALA A 376 5.71 24.95 -12.31
C ALA A 376 6.16 26.39 -12.64
N VAL A 377 7.47 26.59 -12.86
CA VAL A 377 8.03 27.88 -13.29
C VAL A 377 7.51 28.26 -14.68
N PHE A 378 7.40 27.30 -15.61
CA PHE A 378 6.85 27.55 -16.94
C PHE A 378 5.39 28.02 -16.87
N PHE A 379 4.53 27.37 -16.07
CA PHE A 379 3.15 27.79 -15.87
C PHE A 379 3.04 29.16 -15.19
N LEU A 380 3.94 29.47 -14.25
CA LEU A 380 4.02 30.80 -13.63
C LEU A 380 4.38 31.88 -14.65
N ILE A 381 5.38 31.64 -15.50
CA ILE A 381 5.79 32.57 -16.57
C ILE A 381 4.65 32.77 -17.57
N MET A 382 3.97 31.69 -17.97
CA MET A 382 2.81 31.76 -18.85
C MET A 382 1.67 32.58 -18.23
N SER A 383 1.38 32.37 -16.95
CA SER A 383 0.36 33.12 -16.21
C SER A 383 0.70 34.61 -16.12
N CYS A 384 1.96 34.95 -15.86
CA CYS A 384 2.46 36.33 -15.87
C CYS A 384 2.39 36.97 -17.26
N ALA A 385 2.77 36.24 -18.32
CA ALA A 385 2.71 36.70 -19.70
C ALA A 385 1.26 36.96 -20.15
N LEU A 386 0.33 36.06 -19.79
CA LEU A 386 -1.10 36.23 -20.02
C LEU A 386 -1.63 37.47 -19.29
N PHE A 387 -1.28 37.65 -18.01
CA PHE A 387 -1.68 38.81 -17.22
C PHE A 387 -1.17 40.14 -17.80
N VAL A 388 0.09 40.19 -18.26
CA VAL A 388 0.67 41.37 -18.92
C VAL A 388 0.02 41.62 -20.29
N SER A 389 -0.27 40.57 -21.05
CA SER A 389 -0.97 40.69 -22.34
C SER A 389 -2.40 41.21 -22.17
N HIS A 390 -3.07 40.83 -21.07
CA HIS A 390 -4.42 41.29 -20.76
C HIS A 390 -4.44 42.76 -20.30
N ARG A 391 -3.40 43.22 -19.60
CA ARG A 391 -3.24 44.63 -19.24
C ARG A 391 -2.86 45.55 -20.41
N ARG A 392 -2.23 45.03 -21.47
CA ARG A 392 -1.93 45.79 -22.69
C ARG A 392 -3.10 45.92 -23.66
N LYS A 393 -4.21 45.19 -23.42
CA LYS A 393 -5.46 45.23 -24.21
C LYS A 393 -6.57 46.06 -23.56
N LYS A 394 -6.27 46.77 -22.46
CA LYS A 394 -7.04 47.91 -21.96
C LYS A 394 -6.18 49.15 -22.13
#